data_AF-A0A5C3QXS7-F1
#
_entry.id   AF-A0A5C3QXS7-F1
#
_cell.length_a   1.000
_cell.length_b   1.000
_cell.length_c   1.000
_cell.angle_alpha   90.00
_cell.angle_beta   90.00
_cell.angle_gamma   90.00
#
_symmetry.space_group_name_H-M   'P 1'
#
loop_
_entity.id
_entity.type
_entity.pdbx_description
1 polymer ?
#
loop_
_entity_poly.entity_id
_entity_poly.type
_entity_poly.pdbx_seq_one_letter_code
_entity_poly.pdbx_strand_id
1 'polypeptide(L)'
;MSPTQRQLVIKSGSAKRLHKEHIDYQDELGVAKAKVDELVAKHGEDEWEVKNARRMLDESHRMIPDSEERLAKATEELRNLVTAAMKDPELSQSTQFAEAKKALETISA
;
A
#
# COMPACT_ATOMS: atom_id res chain seq x y z
N MET A 1 7.88 4.06 -27.55
CA MET A 1 7.84 4.41 -26.11
C MET A 1 9.21 4.89 -25.70
N SER A 2 9.33 6.13 -25.22
CA SER A 2 10.60 6.71 -24.75
C SER A 2 11.07 6.06 -23.44
N PRO A 3 12.35 6.20 -23.06
CA PRO A 3 12.85 5.71 -21.77
C PRO A 3 12.03 6.22 -20.58
N THR A 4 11.62 7.50 -20.60
CA THR A 4 10.82 8.12 -19.55
C THR A 4 9.39 7.57 -19.51
N GLN A 5 8.75 7.35 -20.67
CA GLN A 5 7.44 6.70 -20.75
C GLN A 5 7.49 5.27 -20.18
N ARG A 6 8.57 4.52 -20.45
CA ARG A 6 8.77 3.19 -19.88
C ARG A 6 8.93 3.25 -18.36
N GLN A 7 9.67 4.23 -17.84
CA GLN A 7 9.83 4.43 -16.39
C GLN A 7 8.50 4.80 -15.71
N LEU A 8 7.65 5.61 -16.35
CA LEU A 8 6.31 5.92 -15.83
C LEU A 8 5.49 4.65 -15.64
N VAL A 9 5.49 3.75 -16.62
CA VAL A 9 4.78 2.45 -16.53
C VAL A 9 5.36 1.59 -15.40
N ILE A 10 6.69 1.45 -15.34
CA ILE A 10 7.34 0.59 -14.35
C ILE A 10 7.06 1.09 -12.92
N LYS A 11 7.29 2.38 -12.65
CA LYS A 11 7.10 2.95 -11.31
C LYS A 11 5.63 2.98 -10.91
N SER A 12 4.72 3.23 -11.85
CA SER A 12 3.28 3.10 -11.60
C SER A 12 2.90 1.67 -11.20
N GLY A 13 3.44 0.66 -11.90
CA GLY A 13 3.19 -0.74 -11.58
C GLY A 13 3.72 -1.13 -10.19
N SER A 14 4.93 -0.68 -9.85
CA SER A 14 5.50 -0.94 -8.52
C SER A 14 4.70 -0.29 -7.40
N ALA A 15 4.33 0.99 -7.55
CA ALA A 15 3.55 1.70 -6.53
C ALA A 15 2.16 1.08 -6.33
N LYS A 16 1.47 0.67 -7.42
CA LYS A 16 0.17 -0.04 -7.32
C LYS A 16 0.26 -1.38 -6.60
N ARG A 17 1.32 -2.17 -6.85
CA ARG A 17 1.51 -3.46 -6.16
C ARG A 17 1.73 -3.28 -4.66
N LEU A 18 2.60 -2.35 -4.30
CA LEU A 18 2.88 -2.03 -2.88
C LEU A 18 1.65 -1.46 -2.18
N HIS A 19 0.84 -0.67 -2.88
CA HIS A 19 -0.41 -0.15 -2.33
C HIS A 19 -1.40 -1.28 -2.04
N LYS A 20 -1.56 -2.22 -2.97
CA LYS A 20 -2.40 -3.40 -2.75
C LYS A 20 -1.88 -4.24 -1.58
N GLU A 21 -0.58 -4.51 -1.53
CA GLU A 21 0.05 -5.25 -0.43
C GLU A 21 -0.18 -4.57 0.92
N HIS A 22 -0.05 -3.24 0.99
CA HIS A 22 -0.33 -2.49 2.21
C HIS A 22 -1.80 -2.59 2.64
N ILE A 23 -2.75 -2.49 1.71
CA ILE A 23 -4.18 -2.69 1.99
C ILE A 23 -4.45 -4.11 2.47
N ASP A 24 -3.90 -5.13 1.80
CA ASP A 24 -4.08 -6.53 2.17
C ASP A 24 -3.61 -6.75 3.63
N TYR A 25 -2.49 -6.16 4.06
CA TYR A 25 -2.04 -6.22 5.46
C TYR A 25 -2.94 -5.45 6.44
N GLN A 26 -3.49 -4.30 6.04
CA GLN A 26 -4.46 -3.56 6.86
C GLN A 26 -5.75 -4.37 7.07
N ASP A 27 -6.23 -5.03 6.02
CA ASP A 27 -7.41 -5.90 6.08
C ASP A 27 -7.15 -7.11 6.99
N GLU A 28 -5.98 -7.76 6.87
CA GLU A 28 -5.57 -8.85 7.76
C GLU A 28 -5.53 -8.41 9.23
N LEU A 29 -4.98 -7.22 9.51
CA LEU A 29 -4.99 -6.65 10.85
C LEU A 29 -6.42 -6.43 11.38
N GLY A 30 -7.33 -5.96 10.52
CA GLY A 30 -8.74 -5.80 10.84
C GLY A 30 -9.42 -7.13 11.21
N VAL A 31 -9.17 -8.19 10.44
CA VAL A 31 -9.68 -9.54 10.72
C VAL A 31 -9.10 -10.09 12.03
N ALA A 32 -7.79 -9.95 12.24
CA ALA A 32 -7.14 -10.39 13.48
C ALA A 32 -7.70 -9.66 14.72
N LYS A 33 -7.96 -8.36 14.60
CA LYS A 33 -8.56 -7.56 15.67
C LYS A 33 -9.98 -8.02 15.99
N ALA A 34 -10.83 -8.18 14.96
CA ALA A 34 -12.18 -8.70 15.12
C ALA A 34 -12.18 -10.09 15.78
N LYS A 35 -11.18 -10.94 15.47
CA LYS A 35 -11.05 -12.26 16.08
C LYS A 35 -10.71 -12.18 17.57
N VAL A 36 -9.80 -11.28 17.96
CA VAL A 36 -9.49 -11.04 19.38
C VAL A 36 -10.74 -10.57 20.12
N ASP A 37 -11.46 -9.59 19.58
CA ASP A 37 -12.67 -9.04 20.20
C ASP A 37 -13.76 -10.11 20.38
N GLU A 38 -13.96 -10.96 19.37
CA GLU A 38 -14.88 -12.10 19.42
C GLU A 38 -14.51 -13.10 20.53
N LEU A 39 -13.23 -13.47 20.64
CA LEU A 39 -12.76 -14.44 21.63
C LEU A 39 -12.84 -13.86 23.05
N VAL A 40 -12.50 -12.59 23.23
CA VAL A 40 -12.64 -11.88 24.52
C VAL A 40 -14.09 -11.89 24.97
N ALA A 41 -15.05 -11.60 24.07
CA ALA A 41 -16.47 -11.58 24.39
C ALA A 41 -17.02 -12.97 24.78
N LYS A 42 -16.48 -14.05 24.21
CA LYS A 42 -16.95 -15.43 24.45
C LYS A 42 -16.33 -16.08 25.69
N HIS A 43 -15.03 -15.85 25.91
CA HIS A 43 -14.22 -16.65 26.82
C HIS A 43 -13.60 -15.83 27.96
N GLY A 44 -13.57 -14.50 27.85
CA GLY A 44 -12.87 -13.63 28.79
C GLY A 44 -11.39 -13.46 28.45
N GLU A 45 -10.76 -12.42 28.98
CA GLU A 45 -9.42 -11.97 28.52
C GLU A 45 -8.26 -12.91 28.89
N ASP A 46 -8.40 -13.68 29.96
CA ASP A 46 -7.30 -14.48 30.51
C ASP A 46 -7.11 -15.85 29.86
N GLU A 47 -8.02 -16.23 28.98
CA GLU A 47 -8.01 -17.51 28.30
C GLU A 47 -6.85 -17.64 27.32
N TRP A 48 -6.31 -18.86 27.23
CA TRP A 48 -5.15 -19.15 26.38
C TRP A 48 -5.41 -18.78 24.92
N GLU A 49 -6.62 -19.03 24.43
CA GLU A 49 -7.03 -18.72 23.06
C GLU A 49 -6.97 -17.21 22.75
N VAL A 50 -7.39 -16.36 23.70
CA VAL A 50 -7.30 -14.90 23.58
C VAL A 50 -5.84 -14.46 23.55
N LYS A 51 -5.01 -15.01 24.44
CA LYS A 51 -3.56 -14.70 24.47
C LYS A 51 -2.89 -15.10 23.16
N ASN A 52 -3.27 -16.24 22.58
CA ASN A 52 -2.76 -16.68 21.29
C ASN A 52 -3.22 -15.76 20.15
N ALA A 53 -4.51 -15.41 20.10
CA ALA A 53 -5.05 -14.50 19.09
C ALA A 53 -4.40 -13.10 19.14
N ARG A 54 -4.10 -12.59 20.34
CA ARG A 54 -3.37 -11.32 20.53
C ARG A 54 -1.95 -11.37 19.97
N ARG A 55 -1.26 -12.53 20.05
CA ARG A 55 0.06 -12.69 19.42
C ARG A 55 -0.03 -12.62 17.90
N MET A 56 -1.02 -13.27 17.30
CA MET A 56 -1.25 -13.19 15.86
C MET A 56 -1.60 -11.76 15.42
N LEU A 57 -2.41 -11.04 16.20
CA LEU A 57 -2.69 -9.62 15.95
C LEU A 57 -1.41 -8.77 15.96
N ASP A 58 -0.51 -9.00 16.91
CA ASP A 58 0.77 -8.29 16.99
C ASP A 58 1.69 -8.63 15.80
N GLU A 59 1.71 -9.89 15.35
CA GLU A 59 2.45 -10.30 14.15
C GLU A 59 1.92 -9.60 12.89
N SER A 60 0.61 -9.54 12.68
CA SER A 60 0.00 -8.79 11.58
C SER A 60 0.33 -7.29 11.66
N HIS A 61 0.29 -6.71 12.86
CA HIS A 61 0.59 -5.29 13.06
C HIS A 61 2.04 -4.95 12.70
N ARG A 62 3.00 -5.84 13.01
CA ARG A 62 4.43 -5.62 12.70
C ARG A 62 4.73 -5.53 11.20
N MET A 63 3.83 -5.98 10.32
CA MET A 63 3.99 -5.90 8.86
C MET A 63 3.60 -4.52 8.30
N ILE A 64 2.77 -3.76 9.01
CA ILE A 64 2.26 -2.46 8.53
C ILE A 64 3.37 -1.43 8.31
N PRO A 65 4.32 -1.20 9.25
CA PRO A 65 5.30 -0.13 9.09
C PRO A 65 6.23 -0.31 7.87
N ASP A 66 6.69 -1.54 7.60
CA ASP A 66 7.58 -1.82 6.47
C ASP A 66 6.84 -1.70 5.13
N SER A 67 5.60 -2.18 5.04
CA SER A 67 4.78 -2.01 3.83
C SER A 67 4.45 -0.53 3.56
N GLU A 68 4.14 0.24 4.61
CA GLU A 68 3.90 1.68 4.53
C GLU A 68 5.14 2.44 4.04
N GLU A 69 6.33 2.15 4.61
CA GLU A 69 7.57 2.80 4.22
C GLU A 69 7.94 2.50 2.76
N ARG A 70 7.78 1.24 2.31
CA ARG A 70 8.02 0.86 0.91
C ARG A 70 7.05 1.55 -0.03
N LEU A 71 5.77 1.60 0.34
CA LEU A 71 4.75 2.30 -0.43
C LEU A 71 5.06 3.80 -0.52
N ALA A 72 5.42 4.44 0.58
CA ALA A 72 5.77 5.86 0.63
C ALA A 72 6.92 6.18 -0.33
N LYS A 73 8.02 5.39 -0.27
CA LYS A 73 9.16 5.54 -1.18
C LYS A 73 8.77 5.38 -2.65
N ALA A 74 8.04 4.32 -3.00
CA ALA A 74 7.61 4.10 -4.39
C ALA A 74 6.66 5.18 -4.91
N THR A 75 5.79 5.70 -4.04
CA THR A 75 4.87 6.80 -4.35
C THR A 75 5.62 8.11 -4.56
N GLU A 76 6.62 8.41 -3.72
CA GLU A 76 7.47 9.58 -3.88
C GLU A 76 8.26 9.52 -5.19
N GLU A 77 8.89 8.38 -5.50
CA GLU A 77 9.61 8.20 -6.77
C GLU A 77 8.70 8.41 -7.99
N LEU A 78 7.47 7.88 -7.95
CA LEU A 78 6.50 8.07 -9.02
C LEU A 78 6.06 9.54 -9.13
N ARG A 79 5.81 10.20 -7.99
CA ARG A 79 5.44 11.63 -7.93
C ARG A 79 6.53 12.52 -8.50
N ASN A 80 7.79 12.25 -8.17
CA ASN A 80 8.94 12.96 -8.72
C ASN A 80 9.03 12.78 -10.24
N LEU A 81 8.83 11.55 -10.73
CA LEU A 81 8.86 11.27 -12.16
C LEU A 81 7.71 11.94 -12.92
N VAL A 82 6.49 11.91 -12.38
CA VAL A 82 5.33 12.62 -12.95
C VAL A 82 5.59 14.12 -12.97
N THR A 83 6.13 14.70 -11.90
CA THR A 83 6.44 16.13 -11.83
C THR A 83 7.46 16.55 -12.90
N ALA A 84 8.48 15.71 -13.14
CA ALA A 84 9.45 15.94 -14.20
C ALA A 84 8.81 15.82 -15.60
N ALA A 85 8.01 14.76 -15.83
CA ALA A 85 7.35 14.51 -17.11
C ALA A 85 6.30 15.59 -17.47
N MET A 86 5.72 16.27 -16.48
CA MET A 86 4.77 17.36 -16.70
C MET A 86 5.40 18.59 -17.37
N LYS A 87 6.72 18.78 -17.26
CA LYS A 87 7.45 19.90 -17.87
C LYS A 87 7.73 19.68 -19.36
N ASP A 88 7.55 18.46 -19.85
CA ASP A 88 7.78 18.07 -21.24
C ASP A 88 6.43 17.91 -21.97
N PRO A 89 6.15 18.71 -23.02
CA PRO A 89 4.91 18.63 -23.77
C PRO A 89 4.62 17.24 -24.36
N GLU A 90 5.63 16.54 -24.88
CA GLU A 90 5.43 15.22 -25.49
C GLU A 90 5.10 14.15 -24.44
N LEU A 91 5.70 14.24 -23.25
CA LEU A 91 5.44 13.31 -22.16
C LEU A 91 4.10 13.61 -21.48
N SER A 92 3.79 14.89 -21.24
CA SER A 92 2.56 15.30 -20.55
C SER A 92 1.28 14.95 -21.30
N GLN A 93 1.35 14.83 -22.63
CA GLN A 93 0.24 14.38 -23.49
C GLN A 93 0.18 12.86 -23.68
N SER A 94 1.17 12.12 -23.15
CA SER A 94 1.22 10.68 -23.31
C SER A 94 0.21 9.95 -22.41
N THR A 95 -0.29 8.81 -22.90
CA THR A 95 -1.17 7.92 -22.12
C THR A 95 -0.49 7.44 -20.83
N GLN A 96 0.82 7.17 -20.87
CA GLN A 96 1.56 6.68 -19.70
C GLN A 96 1.61 7.72 -18.58
N PHE A 97 1.68 9.00 -18.93
CA PHE A 97 1.62 10.08 -17.95
C PHE A 97 0.24 10.18 -17.30
N ALA A 98 -0.83 10.11 -18.09
CA ALA A 98 -2.20 10.11 -17.57
C ALA A 98 -2.46 8.91 -16.63
N GLU A 99 -2.00 7.72 -17.01
CA GLU A 99 -2.11 6.52 -16.17
C GLU A 99 -1.28 6.61 -14.89
N ALA A 100 -0.10 7.22 -14.94
CA ALA A 100 0.75 7.44 -13.77
C ALA A 100 0.11 8.44 -12.79
N LYS A 101 -0.52 9.50 -13.28
CA LYS A 101 -1.31 10.42 -12.44
C LYS A 101 -2.47 9.69 -11.76
N LYS A 102 -3.25 8.93 -12.52
CA LYS A 102 -4.36 8.13 -11.97
C LYS A 102 -3.88 7.13 -10.91
N ALA A 103 -2.70 6.54 -11.11
CA ALA A 103 -2.09 5.66 -10.11
C ALA A 103 -1.82 6.41 -8.79
N LEU A 104 -1.22 7.61 -8.86
CA LEU A 104 -0.99 8.44 -7.68
C LEU A 104 -2.28 8.84 -6.97
N GLU A 105 -3.34 9.16 -7.72
CA GLU A 105 -4.65 9.47 -7.15
C GLU A 105 -5.25 8.29 -6.40
N THR A 106 -5.17 7.07 -6.96
CA THR A 106 -5.68 5.86 -6.28
C THR A 106 -4.89 5.56 -5.00
N ILE A 107 -3.56 5.76 -5.02
CA ILE A 107 -2.70 5.46 -3.87
C ILE A 107 -2.84 6.50 -2.75
N SER A 108 -3.21 7.75 -3.09
CA SER A 108 -3.33 8.85 -2.14
C SER A 108 -4.75 9.06 -1.63
N ALA A 109 -5.70 8.22 -2.06
CA ALA A 109 -7.11 8.25 -1.63
C ALA A 109 -7.28 7.43 -0.35
#